data_AF-A0AAV4ZG84-F1
#
_entry.id   AF-A0AAV4ZG84-F1
#
_cell.length_a   1.000
_cell.length_b   1.000
_cell.length_c   1.000
_cell.angle_alpha   90.00
_cell.angle_beta   90.00
_cell.angle_gamma   90.00
#
_symmetry.space_group_name_H-M   'P 1'
#
loop_
_entity.id
_entity.type
_entity.pdbx_description
1 polymer ?
#
loop_
_entity_poly.entity_id
_entity_poly.type
_entity_poly.pdbx_seq_one_letter_code
_entity_poly.pdbx_strand_id
1 'polypeptide(L)'
;MIEVWKPQDVEDAIAEMKASGRTVKVTMLDPWYNKGFGGVRDDYEDYIFRLLQGVAEFSEHVYLWGFPEIIAPFVKRGPPGHKLVAWLTWYYKNNPSVIRGWRSSQNACLHFSKPDAKLYPEHFMNAAQMALKEQGKLRYMPGPTSVIESALLTGFVGRAEQTGHPSQKPEAVYEPLLMMTCVEGDLVFDPMCGSGTTAAVARRLKLEAVLSDMNPEYVAMAERRAQGAPGRPPSDEPPAYDLGGEIPAPLVAPKKSKNGRVPTGRPRGRPRKNPIAAE
;
A
#
# COMPACT_ATOMS: atom_id res chain seq x y z
N MET A 1 3.94 21.48 8.29
CA MET A 1 5.23 20.96 8.83
C MET A 1 5.27 19.45 8.64
N ILE A 2 6.40 18.82 8.30
CA ILE A 2 6.51 17.35 8.25
C ILE A 2 7.47 16.89 9.32
N GLU A 3 6.95 16.11 10.27
CA GLU A 3 7.67 15.52 11.38
C GLU A 3 7.88 14.03 11.10
N VAL A 4 9.08 13.53 11.36
CA VAL A 4 9.36 12.10 11.37
C VAL A 4 9.83 11.76 12.78
N TRP A 5 9.10 10.89 13.44
CA TRP A 5 9.41 10.47 14.80
C TRP A 5 10.54 9.44 14.82
N LYS A 6 11.18 9.34 15.98
CA LYS A 6 12.19 8.31 16.23
C LYS A 6 11.60 6.91 15.99
N PRO A 7 12.43 5.90 15.69
CA PRO A 7 11.95 4.55 15.46
C PRO A 7 11.20 4.01 16.67
N GLN A 8 9.97 3.54 16.46
CA GLN A 8 9.11 3.00 17.51
C GLN A 8 8.00 2.10 16.95
N ASP A 9 7.40 1.28 17.82
CA ASP A 9 6.26 0.43 17.44
C ASP A 9 5.04 1.29 17.06
N VAL A 10 4.20 0.74 16.19
CA VAL A 10 2.98 1.42 15.71
C VAL A 10 2.01 1.72 16.86
N GLU A 11 1.90 0.84 17.88
CA GLU A 11 1.01 1.05 19.02
C GLU A 11 1.52 2.20 19.90
N ASP A 12 2.84 2.33 20.07
CA ASP A 12 3.49 3.44 20.77
C ASP A 12 3.27 4.76 20.02
N ALA A 13 3.45 4.76 18.69
CA ALA A 13 3.19 5.95 17.87
C ALA A 13 1.72 6.39 17.94
N ILE A 14 0.77 5.44 17.92
CA ILE A 14 -0.66 5.74 18.09
C ILE A 14 -0.92 6.35 19.48
N ALA A 15 -0.30 5.80 20.54
CA ALA A 15 -0.44 6.33 21.89
C ALA A 15 0.15 7.74 22.04
N GLU A 16 1.31 8.00 21.43
CA GLU A 16 1.95 9.31 21.40
C GLU A 16 1.09 10.34 20.64
N MET A 17 0.55 9.96 19.48
CA MET A 17 -0.36 10.83 18.71
C MET A 17 -1.61 11.17 19.51
N LYS A 18 -2.22 10.17 20.17
CA LYS A 18 -3.35 10.38 21.06
C LYS A 18 -3.01 11.33 22.22
N ALA A 19 -1.85 11.15 22.85
CA ALA A 19 -1.40 11.99 23.96
C ALA A 19 -1.11 13.44 23.51
N SER A 20 -0.76 13.67 22.25
CA SER A 20 -0.54 15.01 21.69
C SER A 20 -1.81 15.87 21.64
N GLY A 21 -3.00 15.25 21.68
CA GLY A 21 -4.29 15.94 21.58
C GLY A 21 -4.56 16.56 20.19
N ARG A 22 -3.70 16.32 19.20
CA ARG A 22 -3.88 16.80 17.83
C ARG A 22 -5.02 16.04 17.16
N THR A 23 -5.86 16.78 16.43
CA THR A 23 -6.85 16.15 15.53
C THR A 23 -6.16 15.81 14.22
N VAL A 24 -6.29 14.56 13.78
CA VAL A 24 -5.71 14.07 12.54
C VAL A 24 -6.80 14.04 11.47
N LYS A 25 -6.55 14.70 10.33
CA LYS A 25 -7.49 14.66 9.21
C LYS A 25 -7.56 13.25 8.62
N VAL A 26 -6.41 12.64 8.39
CA VAL A 26 -6.33 11.30 7.83
C VAL A 26 -5.18 10.50 8.41
N THR A 27 -5.46 9.26 8.80
CA THR A 27 -4.42 8.27 9.15
C THR A 27 -4.23 7.28 8.01
N MET A 28 -2.98 7.11 7.58
CA MET A 28 -2.54 6.11 6.61
C MET A 28 -2.05 4.87 7.36
N LEU A 29 -2.78 3.76 7.26
CA LEU A 29 -2.34 2.46 7.76
C LEU A 29 -1.90 1.59 6.59
N ASP A 30 -0.60 1.41 6.46
CA ASP A 30 0.03 0.52 5.47
C ASP A 30 0.84 -0.58 6.16
N PRO A 31 0.16 -1.52 6.84
CA PRO A 31 0.84 -2.50 7.66
C PRO A 31 1.62 -3.51 6.82
N TRP A 32 2.54 -4.19 7.47
CA TRP A 32 3.03 -5.46 6.95
C TRP A 32 1.89 -6.50 6.88
N TYR A 33 1.69 -7.15 5.72
CA TYR A 33 0.48 -7.94 5.41
C TYR A 33 0.46 -9.40 5.87
N ASN A 34 1.13 -9.74 6.98
CA ASN A 34 1.22 -11.11 7.50
C ASN A 34 1.75 -12.16 6.51
N LYS A 35 2.56 -11.73 5.54
CA LYS A 35 3.11 -12.56 4.47
C LYS A 35 4.56 -12.14 4.17
N GLY A 36 5.33 -13.06 3.59
CA GLY A 36 6.68 -12.79 3.11
C GLY A 36 7.72 -12.64 4.24
N PHE A 37 8.69 -11.75 4.05
CA PHE A 37 9.86 -11.60 4.92
C PHE A 37 9.53 -11.15 6.36
N GLY A 38 8.36 -10.55 6.60
CA GLY A 38 7.94 -10.14 7.94
C GLY A 38 7.42 -11.27 8.83
N GLY A 39 7.36 -12.52 8.33
CA GLY A 39 6.96 -13.70 9.10
C GLY A 39 5.49 -14.05 8.98
N VAL A 40 4.91 -14.59 10.05
CA VAL A 40 3.46 -14.78 10.23
C VAL A 40 3.15 -14.61 11.71
N ARG A 41 2.00 -14.03 12.04
CA ARG A 41 1.41 -14.01 13.37
C ARG A 41 -0.02 -14.57 13.31
N ASP A 42 -0.40 -15.30 14.35
CA ASP A 42 -1.71 -15.96 14.44
C ASP A 42 -2.84 -14.98 14.79
N ASP A 43 -2.51 -13.88 15.48
CA ASP A 43 -3.43 -12.85 15.94
C ASP A 43 -3.48 -11.62 15.01
N TYR A 44 -3.14 -11.77 13.73
CA TYR A 44 -3.00 -10.64 12.81
C TYR A 44 -4.28 -9.81 12.67
N GLU A 45 -5.44 -10.47 12.61
CA GLU A 45 -6.71 -9.76 12.52
C GLU A 45 -6.98 -8.90 13.76
N ASP A 46 -6.73 -9.46 14.95
CA ASP A 46 -6.92 -8.75 16.22
C ASP A 46 -5.90 -7.64 16.41
N TYR A 47 -4.67 -7.83 15.93
CA TYR A 47 -3.67 -6.78 15.85
C TYR A 47 -4.14 -5.59 15.01
N ILE A 48 -4.55 -5.80 13.75
CA ILE A 48 -5.06 -4.71 12.91
C ILE A 48 -6.31 -4.07 13.53
N PHE A 49 -7.19 -4.86 14.15
CA PHE A 49 -8.36 -4.34 14.84
C PHE A 49 -7.98 -3.39 15.99
N ARG A 50 -6.97 -3.71 16.79
CA ARG A 50 -6.44 -2.80 17.83
C ARG A 50 -5.91 -1.50 17.23
N LEU A 51 -5.19 -1.57 16.11
CA LEU A 51 -4.72 -0.35 15.42
C LEU A 51 -5.89 0.52 14.96
N LEU A 52 -6.91 -0.10 14.33
CA LEU A 52 -8.11 0.61 13.89
C LEU A 52 -8.87 1.25 15.06
N GLN A 53 -8.94 0.58 16.21
CA GLN A 53 -9.52 1.16 17.44
C GLN A 53 -8.72 2.37 17.92
N GLY A 54 -7.39 2.26 18.01
CA GLY A 54 -6.54 3.34 18.50
C GLY A 54 -6.59 4.59 17.63
N VAL A 55 -6.57 4.45 16.30
CA VAL A 55 -6.61 5.61 15.39
C VAL A 55 -7.99 6.24 15.28
N ALA A 56 -9.07 5.51 15.58
CA ALA A 56 -10.45 6.01 15.49
C ALA A 56 -10.71 7.21 16.41
N GLU A 57 -9.98 7.29 17.52
CA GLU A 57 -10.20 8.30 18.56
C GLU A 57 -9.84 9.71 18.07
N PHE A 58 -8.84 9.84 17.21
CA PHE A 58 -8.30 11.14 16.78
C PHE A 58 -8.35 11.37 15.27
N SER A 59 -8.67 10.35 14.45
CA SER A 59 -8.72 10.48 12.99
C SER A 59 -10.12 10.82 12.49
N GLU A 60 -10.25 11.66 11.46
CA GLU A 60 -11.50 11.82 10.69
C GLU A 60 -11.63 10.78 9.58
N HIS A 61 -10.54 10.50 8.88
CA HIS A 61 -10.43 9.49 7.85
C HIS A 61 -9.35 8.47 8.20
N VAL A 62 -9.57 7.22 7.79
CA VAL A 62 -8.57 6.14 7.92
C VAL A 62 -8.49 5.39 6.61
N TYR A 63 -7.28 5.25 6.08
CA TYR A 63 -6.99 4.38 4.94
C TYR A 63 -6.28 3.13 5.44
N LEU A 64 -6.79 1.94 5.13
CA LEU A 64 -6.16 0.67 5.45
C LEU A 64 -5.76 -0.06 4.17
N TRP A 65 -4.46 -0.13 3.89
CA TRP A 65 -3.90 -0.83 2.74
C TRP A 65 -3.73 -2.33 2.99
N GLY A 66 -3.82 -3.12 1.92
CA GLY A 66 -3.53 -4.55 1.97
C GLY A 66 -3.88 -5.33 0.72
N PHE A 67 -3.44 -6.59 0.69
CA PHE A 67 -3.99 -7.51 -0.30
C PHE A 67 -5.49 -7.72 -0.04
N PRO A 68 -6.32 -7.85 -1.10
CA PRO A 68 -7.77 -8.00 -0.95
C PRO A 68 -8.19 -9.05 0.09
N GLU A 69 -7.54 -10.22 0.09
CA GLU A 69 -7.85 -11.30 1.02
C GLU A 69 -7.45 -11.00 2.47
N ILE A 70 -6.47 -10.12 2.68
CA ILE A 70 -5.99 -9.74 4.02
C ILE A 70 -6.89 -8.69 4.65
N ILE A 71 -7.40 -7.74 3.85
CA ILE A 71 -8.20 -6.63 4.40
C ILE A 71 -9.70 -6.87 4.34
N ALA A 72 -10.16 -7.90 3.62
CA ALA A 72 -11.58 -8.25 3.52
C ALA A 72 -12.32 -8.36 4.87
N PRO A 73 -11.72 -8.93 5.96
CA PRO A 73 -12.39 -8.98 7.26
C PRO A 73 -12.77 -7.60 7.82
N PHE A 74 -12.01 -6.56 7.51
CA PHE A 74 -12.19 -5.22 8.08
C PHE A 74 -13.26 -4.38 7.38
N VAL A 75 -13.81 -4.84 6.24
CA VAL A 75 -14.97 -4.20 5.59
C VAL A 75 -16.13 -4.04 6.57
N LYS A 76 -16.34 -5.04 7.43
CA LYS A 76 -17.39 -5.03 8.45
C LYS A 76 -16.88 -4.69 9.86
N ARG A 77 -15.55 -4.71 10.07
CA ARG A 77 -14.89 -4.49 11.36
C ARG A 77 -13.95 -3.27 11.29
N GLY A 78 -14.42 -2.18 10.68
CA GLY A 78 -13.67 -0.93 10.55
C GLY A 78 -13.47 -0.20 11.88
N PRO A 79 -12.80 0.96 11.86
CA PRO A 79 -12.61 1.80 13.04
C PRO A 79 -13.96 2.17 13.69
N PRO A 80 -14.09 2.10 15.03
CA PRO A 80 -15.30 2.55 15.72
C PRO A 80 -15.70 3.97 15.34
N GLY A 81 -17.01 4.21 15.20
CA GLY A 81 -17.54 5.52 14.80
C GLY A 81 -17.25 5.92 13.35
N HIS A 82 -16.62 5.08 12.55
CA HIS A 82 -16.39 5.32 11.12
C HIS A 82 -17.28 4.44 10.25
N LYS A 83 -17.71 4.97 9.10
CA LYS A 83 -18.37 4.23 8.02
C LYS A 83 -17.34 3.87 6.94
N LEU A 84 -17.52 2.73 6.28
CA LEU A 84 -16.79 2.43 5.06
C LEU A 84 -17.30 3.36 3.95
N VAL A 85 -16.39 4.13 3.37
CA VAL A 85 -16.66 5.06 2.26
C VAL A 85 -16.40 4.39 0.92
N ALA A 86 -15.25 3.70 0.80
CA ALA A 86 -14.85 3.07 -0.44
C ALA A 86 -13.97 1.85 -0.21
N TRP A 87 -14.13 0.85 -1.09
CA TRP A 87 -13.10 -0.13 -1.39
C TRP A 87 -12.34 0.37 -2.62
N LEU A 88 -11.09 0.75 -2.44
CA LEU A 88 -10.21 1.21 -3.51
C LEU A 88 -9.32 0.07 -3.98
N THR A 89 -9.03 0.04 -5.28
CA THR A 89 -8.14 -0.93 -5.90
C THR A 89 -7.00 -0.19 -6.58
N TRP A 90 -5.77 -0.40 -6.11
CA TRP A 90 -4.59 -0.05 -6.88
C TRP A 90 -4.30 -1.17 -7.88
N TYR A 91 -4.49 -0.88 -9.17
CA TYR A 91 -4.20 -1.78 -10.28
C TYR A 91 -2.85 -1.45 -10.92
N TYR A 92 -1.99 -2.47 -11.07
CA TYR A 92 -0.69 -2.35 -11.72
C TYR A 92 -0.50 -3.43 -12.80
N LYS A 93 -0.08 -3.00 -13.99
CA LYS A 93 0.12 -3.89 -15.16
C LYS A 93 1.48 -4.59 -15.14
N ASN A 94 2.50 -3.94 -14.59
CA ASN A 94 3.90 -4.34 -14.69
C ASN A 94 4.34 -5.28 -13.57
N ASN A 95 3.57 -6.33 -13.25
CA ASN A 95 4.01 -7.33 -12.26
C ASN A 95 4.90 -8.41 -12.90
N PRO A 96 6.23 -8.39 -12.65
CA PRO A 96 7.10 -9.49 -13.07
C PRO A 96 6.71 -10.75 -12.29
N SER A 97 6.14 -11.73 -12.99
CA SER A 97 5.76 -13.00 -12.39
C SER A 97 6.25 -14.18 -13.22
N VAL A 98 6.81 -15.15 -12.52
CA VAL A 98 7.25 -16.45 -13.06
C VAL A 98 6.18 -17.54 -12.90
N ILE A 99 4.99 -17.19 -12.37
CA ILE A 99 3.92 -18.15 -12.12
C ILE A 99 3.13 -18.47 -13.40
N ARG A 100 2.68 -19.72 -13.52
CA ARG A 100 1.79 -20.19 -14.59
C ARG A 100 0.32 -20.10 -14.14
N GLY A 101 -0.15 -18.90 -13.82
CA GLY A 101 -1.51 -18.66 -13.30
C GLY A 101 -1.91 -17.19 -13.27
N TRP A 102 -2.99 -16.86 -12.56
CA TRP A 102 -3.43 -15.48 -12.36
C TRP A 102 -2.37 -14.68 -11.60
N ARG A 103 -1.84 -13.64 -12.23
CA ARG A 103 -0.85 -12.76 -11.63
C ARG A 103 -1.57 -11.81 -10.68
N SER A 104 -1.04 -11.63 -9.47
CA SER A 104 -1.51 -10.56 -8.61
C SER A 104 -1.21 -9.22 -9.27
N SER A 105 -2.23 -8.52 -9.75
CA SER A 105 -2.09 -7.20 -10.38
C SER A 105 -2.78 -6.11 -9.57
N GLN A 106 -3.05 -6.38 -8.30
CA GLN A 106 -3.75 -5.43 -7.44
C GLN A 106 -3.29 -5.46 -5.98
N ASN A 107 -3.35 -4.28 -5.37
CA ASN A 107 -3.48 -4.09 -3.93
C ASN A 107 -4.81 -3.35 -3.68
N ALA A 108 -5.34 -3.41 -2.46
CA ALA A 108 -6.58 -2.75 -2.10
C ALA A 108 -6.36 -1.78 -0.93
N CYS A 109 -7.26 -0.81 -0.81
CA CYS A 109 -7.29 0.13 0.30
C CYS A 109 -8.74 0.35 0.74
N LEU A 110 -9.02 0.13 2.02
CA LEU A 110 -10.30 0.49 2.60
C LEU A 110 -10.24 1.94 3.08
N HIS A 111 -11.18 2.76 2.62
CA HIS A 111 -11.38 4.11 3.11
C HIS A 111 -12.51 4.13 4.13
N PHE A 112 -12.21 4.53 5.35
CA PHE A 112 -13.19 4.78 6.40
C PHE A 112 -13.24 6.28 6.72
N SER A 113 -14.40 6.77 7.15
CA SER A 113 -14.55 8.14 7.63
C SER A 113 -15.55 8.26 8.77
N LYS A 114 -15.40 9.26 9.63
CA LYS A 114 -16.50 9.72 10.49
C LYS A 114 -17.70 10.14 9.62
N PRO A 115 -18.95 10.06 10.13
CA PRO A 115 -20.15 10.33 9.33
C PRO A 115 -20.19 11.72 8.68
N ASP A 116 -19.64 12.72 9.38
CA ASP A 116 -19.57 14.15 9.06
C ASP A 116 -18.24 14.60 8.43
N ALA A 117 -17.26 13.70 8.35
CA ALA A 117 -15.97 14.00 7.72
C ALA A 117 -16.14 14.37 6.24
N LYS A 118 -15.53 15.48 5.83
CA LYS A 118 -15.72 16.07 4.51
C LYS A 118 -14.82 15.41 3.47
N LEU A 119 -15.37 15.20 2.26
CA LEU A 119 -14.62 14.81 1.07
C LEU A 119 -14.50 16.00 0.11
N TYR A 120 -13.45 15.99 -0.72
CA TYR A 120 -13.11 17.09 -1.64
C TYR A 120 -13.05 16.62 -3.11
N PRO A 121 -14.15 16.11 -3.69
CA PRO A 121 -14.18 15.71 -5.10
C PRO A 121 -13.89 16.88 -6.07
N GLU A 122 -14.10 18.12 -5.64
CA GLU A 122 -13.70 19.33 -6.39
C GLU A 122 -12.23 19.38 -6.79
N HIS A 123 -11.33 18.75 -6.03
CA HIS A 123 -9.91 18.76 -6.35
C HIS A 123 -9.58 18.04 -7.66
N PHE A 124 -10.53 17.25 -8.19
CA PHE A 124 -10.37 16.48 -9.43
C PHE A 124 -11.09 17.11 -10.62
N MET A 125 -11.65 18.31 -10.44
CA MET A 125 -12.39 18.99 -11.49
C MET A 125 -11.50 19.86 -12.35
N ASN A 126 -11.78 19.85 -13.66
CA ASN A 126 -11.23 20.85 -14.55
C ASN A 126 -12.02 22.17 -14.48
N ALA A 127 -11.46 23.23 -15.07
CA ALA A 127 -12.06 24.58 -15.04
C ALA A 127 -13.49 24.61 -15.59
N ALA A 128 -13.80 23.84 -16.64
CA ALA A 128 -15.15 23.79 -17.22
C ALA A 128 -16.15 23.13 -16.25
N GLN A 129 -15.74 22.06 -15.56
CA GLN A 129 -16.55 21.40 -14.55
C GLN A 129 -16.78 22.32 -13.34
N MET A 130 -15.76 23.05 -12.89
CA MET A 130 -15.91 24.03 -11.80
C MET A 130 -16.91 25.14 -12.16
N ALA A 131 -16.83 25.69 -13.38
CA ALA A 131 -17.78 26.70 -13.84
C ALA A 131 -19.22 26.16 -13.91
N LEU A 132 -19.41 24.91 -14.33
CA LEU A 132 -20.72 24.26 -14.31
C LEU A 132 -21.23 23.99 -12.89
N LYS A 133 -20.33 23.69 -11.93
CA LYS A 133 -20.65 23.52 -10.50
C LYS A 133 -21.20 24.82 -9.92
N GLU A 134 -20.50 25.93 -10.14
CA GLU A 134 -20.89 27.26 -9.65
C GLU A 134 -22.26 27.71 -10.20
N GLN A 135 -22.58 27.32 -11.44
CA GLN A 135 -23.88 27.58 -12.05
C GLN A 135 -25.00 26.63 -11.60
N GLY A 136 -24.70 25.64 -10.74
CA GLY A 136 -25.66 24.61 -10.33
C GLY A 136 -26.07 23.65 -11.47
N LYS A 137 -25.27 23.57 -12.54
CA LYS A 137 -25.58 22.78 -13.75
C LYS A 137 -24.95 21.39 -13.75
N LEU A 138 -24.09 21.06 -12.78
CA LEU A 138 -23.60 19.70 -12.60
C LEU A 138 -24.66 18.82 -11.94
N ARG A 139 -25.28 17.95 -12.73
CA ARG A 139 -26.21 16.93 -12.22
C ARG A 139 -25.52 15.91 -11.32
N TYR A 140 -24.26 15.59 -11.60
CA TYR A 140 -23.43 14.66 -10.83
C TYR A 140 -22.08 15.32 -10.56
N MET A 141 -21.56 15.11 -9.36
CA MET A 141 -20.22 15.56 -9.00
C MET A 141 -19.19 14.57 -9.57
N PRO A 142 -18.40 14.93 -10.60
CA PRO A 142 -17.33 14.06 -11.07
C PRO A 142 -16.29 13.87 -9.95
N GLY A 143 -15.72 12.67 -9.87
CA GLY A 143 -14.66 12.33 -8.94
C GLY A 143 -13.79 11.22 -9.53
N PRO A 144 -12.63 10.93 -8.91
CA PRO A 144 -11.77 9.86 -9.35
C PRO A 144 -12.47 8.51 -9.18
N THR A 145 -12.07 7.54 -10.00
CA THR A 145 -12.57 6.17 -9.89
C THR A 145 -12.00 5.48 -8.66
N SER A 146 -12.72 4.49 -8.13
CA SER A 146 -12.22 3.63 -7.06
C SER A 146 -11.09 2.69 -7.50
N VAL A 147 -10.79 2.64 -8.80
CA VAL A 147 -9.62 1.96 -9.36
C VAL A 147 -8.55 2.99 -9.69
N ILE A 148 -7.40 2.88 -9.05
CA ILE A 148 -6.22 3.71 -9.27
C ILE A 148 -5.25 2.91 -10.12
N GLU A 149 -5.01 3.34 -11.35
CA GLU A 149 -4.01 2.71 -12.23
C GLU A 149 -2.65 3.38 -12.04
N SER A 150 -1.68 2.64 -11.52
CA SER A 150 -0.29 3.09 -11.42
C SER A 150 0.65 1.90 -11.47
N ALA A 151 1.82 2.07 -12.07
CA ALA A 151 2.81 1.00 -12.18
C ALA A 151 3.50 0.74 -10.83
N LEU A 152 3.95 -0.51 -10.60
CA LEU A 152 4.92 -0.80 -9.54
C LEU A 152 6.21 -0.03 -9.79
N LEU A 153 6.84 0.46 -8.72
CA LEU A 153 8.19 1.03 -8.77
C LEU A 153 9.19 -0.12 -8.83
N THR A 154 9.69 -0.44 -10.03
CA THR A 154 10.59 -1.59 -10.22
C THR A 154 11.46 -1.42 -11.45
N GLY A 155 12.71 -1.87 -11.36
CA GLY A 155 13.70 -1.73 -12.43
C GLY A 155 13.81 -0.28 -12.87
N PHE A 156 13.58 -0.02 -14.17
CA PHE A 156 13.64 1.32 -14.75
C PHE A 156 12.36 2.15 -14.52
N VAL A 157 11.26 1.52 -14.08
CA VAL A 157 9.96 2.19 -13.89
C VAL A 157 9.95 2.96 -12.58
N GLY A 158 9.67 4.26 -12.63
CA GLY A 158 9.59 5.12 -11.45
C GLY A 158 10.92 5.31 -10.73
N ARG A 159 12.05 5.17 -11.43
CA ARG A 159 13.41 5.22 -10.85
C ARG A 159 13.69 6.48 -10.02
N ALA A 160 13.17 7.64 -10.44
CA ALA A 160 13.33 8.90 -9.74
C ALA A 160 12.59 8.94 -8.38
N GLU A 161 11.61 8.06 -8.17
CA GLU A 161 10.84 7.96 -6.94
C GLU A 161 11.34 6.82 -6.03
N GLN A 162 11.88 5.75 -6.61
CA GLN A 162 12.35 4.56 -5.88
C GLN A 162 13.36 4.91 -4.79
N THR A 163 13.08 4.60 -3.53
CA THR A 163 14.02 4.85 -2.41
C THR A 163 14.96 3.67 -2.12
N GLY A 164 14.65 2.49 -2.64
CA GLY A 164 15.27 1.21 -2.26
C GLY A 164 14.40 0.37 -1.32
N HIS A 165 13.31 0.92 -0.77
CA HIS A 165 12.35 0.15 0.02
C HIS A 165 11.64 -0.92 -0.85
N PRO A 166 11.56 -2.18 -0.40
CA PRO A 166 11.15 -3.31 -1.24
C PRO A 166 9.67 -3.26 -1.67
N SER A 167 8.81 -2.59 -0.90
CA SER A 167 7.37 -2.51 -1.14
C SER A 167 6.86 -1.07 -1.19
N GLN A 168 7.69 -0.12 -1.65
CA GLN A 168 7.28 1.29 -1.79
C GLN A 168 6.05 1.42 -2.71
N LYS A 169 5.01 2.10 -2.20
CA LYS A 169 3.85 2.49 -3.02
C LYS A 169 4.17 3.79 -3.78
N PRO A 170 3.80 3.89 -5.06
CA PRO A 170 3.99 5.11 -5.85
C PRO A 170 3.27 6.32 -5.27
N GLU A 171 3.84 7.51 -5.39
CA GLU A 171 3.20 8.77 -5.00
C GLU A 171 1.84 8.96 -5.69
N ALA A 172 1.74 8.55 -6.96
CA ALA A 172 0.49 8.60 -7.75
C ALA A 172 -0.65 7.76 -7.15
N VAL A 173 -0.35 6.84 -6.24
CA VAL A 173 -1.36 6.05 -5.51
C VAL A 173 -1.85 6.76 -4.25
N TYR A 174 -0.98 7.55 -3.59
CA TYR A 174 -1.30 8.27 -2.35
C TYR A 174 -1.90 9.65 -2.61
N GLU A 175 -1.43 10.36 -3.63
CA GLU A 175 -1.90 11.70 -4.01
C GLU A 175 -3.43 11.81 -4.14
N PRO A 176 -4.14 10.95 -4.89
CA PRO A 176 -5.59 11.04 -4.97
C PRO A 176 -6.30 10.78 -3.63
N LEU A 177 -5.68 10.03 -2.71
CA LEU A 177 -6.28 9.79 -1.38
C LEU A 177 -6.23 11.05 -0.52
N LEU A 178 -5.06 11.68 -0.46
CA LEU A 178 -4.86 12.91 0.30
C LEU A 178 -5.63 14.07 -0.33
N MET A 179 -5.65 14.19 -1.66
CA MET A 179 -6.52 15.15 -2.34
C MET A 179 -8.00 14.92 -2.05
N MET A 180 -8.47 13.68 -1.92
CA MET A 180 -9.89 13.42 -1.62
C MET A 180 -10.29 13.82 -0.19
N THR A 181 -9.34 13.84 0.75
CA THR A 181 -9.64 13.93 2.20
C THR A 181 -9.07 15.16 2.89
N CYS A 182 -8.13 15.88 2.26
CA CYS A 182 -7.39 16.96 2.90
C CYS A 182 -7.42 18.26 2.09
N VAL A 183 -7.19 19.37 2.80
CA VAL A 183 -6.82 20.69 2.27
C VAL A 183 -5.49 21.16 2.87
N GLU A 184 -4.88 22.22 2.31
CA GLU A 184 -3.63 22.80 2.81
C GLU A 184 -3.69 23.04 4.33
N GLY A 185 -2.66 22.58 5.05
CA GLY A 185 -2.56 22.65 6.51
C GLY A 185 -3.23 21.52 7.30
N ASP A 186 -3.99 20.62 6.67
CA ASP A 186 -4.52 19.43 7.36
C ASP A 186 -3.39 18.48 7.79
N LEU A 187 -3.59 17.79 8.92
CA LEU A 187 -2.64 16.85 9.48
C LEU A 187 -2.88 15.41 8.99
N VAL A 188 -1.84 14.83 8.40
CA VAL A 188 -1.74 13.40 8.04
C VAL A 188 -0.92 12.65 9.08
N PHE A 189 -1.37 11.47 9.50
CA PHE A 189 -0.59 10.57 10.35
C PHE A 189 -0.29 9.27 9.60
N ASP A 190 0.97 8.83 9.62
CA ASP A 190 1.40 7.58 9.00
C ASP A 190 2.37 6.84 9.93
N PRO A 191 1.87 5.95 10.80
CA PRO A 191 2.69 5.29 11.82
C PRO A 191 3.42 4.04 11.32
N MET A 192 3.36 3.74 10.01
CA MET A 192 4.04 2.61 9.38
C MET A 192 4.63 3.05 8.03
N CYS A 193 5.32 4.19 8.03
CA CYS A 193 5.53 4.99 6.83
C CYS A 193 6.48 4.39 5.80
N GLY A 194 7.28 3.39 6.18
CA GLY A 194 8.28 2.75 5.33
C GLY A 194 9.15 3.78 4.61
N SER A 195 9.09 3.77 3.28
CA SER A 195 9.80 4.71 2.41
C SER A 195 9.38 6.20 2.49
N GLY A 196 8.35 6.56 3.26
CA GLY A 196 7.88 7.94 3.39
C GLY A 196 7.13 8.50 2.17
N THR A 197 6.35 7.69 1.45
CA THR A 197 5.51 8.17 0.34
C THR A 197 4.51 9.23 0.80
N THR A 198 3.93 9.05 1.99
CA THR A 198 3.08 10.08 2.63
C THR A 198 3.80 11.41 2.78
N ALA A 199 5.07 11.43 3.20
CA ALA A 199 5.83 12.67 3.37
C ALA A 199 6.03 13.41 2.05
N ALA A 200 6.39 12.71 0.98
CA ALA A 200 6.59 13.32 -0.33
C ALA A 200 5.29 13.95 -0.88
N VAL A 201 4.17 13.23 -0.79
CA VAL A 201 2.87 13.75 -1.24
C VAL A 201 2.39 14.88 -0.33
N ALA A 202 2.46 14.73 0.99
CA ALA A 202 2.07 15.76 1.96
C ALA A 202 2.84 17.07 1.73
N ARG A 203 4.15 16.99 1.45
CA ARG A 203 4.97 18.16 1.14
C ARG A 203 4.45 18.90 -0.10
N ARG A 204 4.18 18.17 -1.17
CA ARG A 204 3.70 18.73 -2.45
C ARG A 204 2.31 19.36 -2.32
N LEU A 205 1.45 18.76 -1.51
CA LEU A 205 0.10 19.25 -1.21
C LEU A 205 0.06 20.27 -0.06
N LYS A 206 1.21 20.62 0.52
CA LYS A 206 1.35 21.53 1.67
C LYS A 206 0.50 21.13 2.88
N LEU A 207 0.44 19.82 3.12
CA LEU A 207 -0.17 19.25 4.32
C LEU A 207 0.84 19.26 5.48
N GLU A 208 0.33 19.15 6.69
CA GLU A 208 1.15 18.70 7.80
C GLU A 208 1.18 17.18 7.82
N ALA A 209 2.30 16.61 8.29
CA ALA A 209 2.37 15.16 8.46
C ALA A 209 3.23 14.78 9.66
N VAL A 210 2.83 13.72 10.34
CA VAL A 210 3.63 13.00 11.33
C VAL A 210 3.81 11.58 10.82
N LEU A 211 5.06 11.16 10.68
CA LEU A 211 5.42 9.84 10.20
C LEU A 211 6.21 9.06 11.27
N SER A 212 5.99 7.76 11.35
CA SER A 212 6.74 6.86 12.21
C SER A 212 6.91 5.51 11.53
N ASP A 213 7.97 4.79 11.89
CA ASP A 213 8.18 3.40 11.51
C ASP A 213 9.03 2.72 12.60
N MET A 214 8.89 1.41 12.77
CA MET A 214 9.72 0.67 13.73
C MET A 214 11.15 0.48 13.23
N ASN A 215 11.36 0.51 11.91
CA ASN A 215 12.67 0.28 11.31
C ASN A 215 13.45 1.61 11.21
N PRO A 216 14.64 1.71 11.85
CA PRO A 216 15.47 2.91 11.79
C PRO A 216 15.90 3.31 10.37
N GLU A 217 16.10 2.34 9.47
CA GLU A 217 16.45 2.63 8.08
C GLU A 217 15.28 3.28 7.33
N TYR A 218 14.05 2.87 7.63
CA TYR A 218 12.84 3.40 7.01
C TYR A 218 12.53 4.80 7.54
N VAL A 219 12.69 5.02 8.85
CA VAL A 219 12.66 6.36 9.44
C VAL A 219 13.65 7.30 8.74
N ALA A 220 14.91 6.87 8.57
CA ALA A 220 15.90 7.67 7.86
C ALA A 220 15.55 7.91 6.37
N MET A 221 14.90 6.95 5.70
CA MET A 221 14.37 7.14 4.34
C MET A 221 13.26 8.21 4.31
N ALA A 222 12.30 8.12 5.24
CA ALA A 222 11.19 9.04 5.36
C ALA A 222 11.67 10.47 5.70
N GLU A 223 12.65 10.62 6.59
CA GLU A 223 13.29 11.92 6.92
C GLU A 223 13.85 12.62 5.68
N ARG A 224 14.58 11.88 4.83
CA ARG A 224 15.13 12.45 3.58
C ARG A 224 14.02 12.96 2.66
N ARG A 225 12.93 12.21 2.50
CA ARG A 225 11.78 12.64 1.68
C ARG A 225 11.00 13.79 2.30
N ALA A 226 10.87 13.83 3.63
CA ALA A 226 10.29 14.97 4.34
C ALA A 226 11.06 16.26 4.06
N GLN A 227 12.40 16.17 3.96
CA GLN A 227 13.29 17.27 3.60
C GLN A 227 13.27 17.63 2.11
N GLY A 228 12.55 16.86 1.28
CA GLY A 228 12.38 17.11 -0.15
C GLY A 228 13.44 16.46 -1.03
N ALA A 229 14.20 15.49 -0.49
CA ALA A 229 15.04 14.67 -1.34
C ALA A 229 14.16 13.91 -2.35
N PRO A 230 14.58 13.79 -3.62
CA PRO A 230 13.96 12.86 -4.55
C PRO A 230 14.13 11.41 -4.05
N GLY A 231 13.65 10.44 -4.82
CA GLY A 231 14.02 9.03 -4.59
C GLY A 231 15.54 8.82 -4.69
N ARG A 232 15.96 7.58 -4.96
CA ARG A 232 17.37 7.22 -5.08
C ARG A 232 18.02 8.17 -6.11
N PRO A 233 19.14 8.82 -5.77
CA PRO A 233 19.88 9.59 -6.76
C PRO A 233 20.21 8.66 -7.95
N PRO A 234 20.30 9.19 -9.18
CA PRO A 234 20.71 8.38 -10.32
C PRO A 234 22.09 7.76 -10.02
N SER A 235 22.13 6.49 -9.64
CA SER A 235 23.37 5.71 -9.56
C SER A 235 23.62 5.10 -10.93
N ASP A 236 24.82 5.21 -11.49
CA ASP A 236 25.15 4.50 -12.74
C ASP A 236 25.14 2.97 -12.55
N GLU A 237 25.10 2.51 -11.30
CA GLU A 237 25.01 1.09 -10.95
C GLU A 237 23.58 0.69 -10.58
N PRO A 238 23.07 -0.44 -11.12
CA PRO A 238 21.84 -1.04 -10.63
C PRO A 238 21.99 -1.40 -9.14
N PRO A 239 20.91 -1.39 -8.34
CA PRO A 239 20.98 -1.90 -6.97
C PRO A 239 21.58 -3.31 -6.97
N ALA A 240 22.62 -3.52 -6.17
CA ALA A 240 23.01 -4.84 -5.75
C ALA A 240 21.84 -5.40 -4.95
N TYR A 241 21.15 -6.39 -5.51
CA TYR A 241 20.27 -7.23 -4.71
C TYR A 241 21.19 -8.08 -3.83
N ASP A 242 21.41 -7.67 -2.59
CA ASP A 242 21.93 -8.60 -1.58
C ASP A 242 20.81 -9.60 -1.30
N LEU A 243 20.91 -10.74 -1.99
CA LEU A 243 19.95 -11.82 -1.91
C LEU A 243 20.19 -12.73 -0.70
N GLY A 244 21.09 -12.38 0.23
CA GLY A 244 21.12 -12.85 1.62
C GLY A 244 20.66 -14.30 1.82
N GLY A 245 21.27 -15.23 1.07
CA GLY A 245 20.85 -16.62 0.95
C GLY A 245 21.22 -17.16 -0.43
N GLU A 246 21.78 -18.37 -0.50
CA GLU A 246 22.20 -18.98 -1.77
C GLU A 246 21.05 -18.97 -2.79
N ILE A 247 21.29 -18.26 -3.91
CA ILE A 247 20.44 -18.31 -5.09
C ILE A 247 20.63 -19.70 -5.71
N PRO A 248 19.61 -20.59 -5.77
CA PRO A 248 19.73 -21.76 -6.62
C PRO A 248 19.95 -21.29 -8.05
N ALA A 249 20.99 -21.83 -8.69
CA ALA A 249 21.43 -21.41 -10.02
C ALA A 249 20.25 -21.25 -10.99
N PRO A 250 20.23 -20.20 -11.83
CA PRO A 250 19.12 -19.93 -12.71
C PRO A 250 18.78 -21.18 -13.52
N LEU A 251 17.51 -21.58 -13.51
CA LEU A 251 17.00 -22.58 -14.44
C LEU A 251 17.17 -22.01 -15.85
N VAL A 252 18.30 -22.34 -16.46
CA VAL A 252 18.57 -22.10 -17.87
C VAL A 252 17.41 -22.74 -18.63
N ALA A 253 16.65 -21.93 -19.36
CA ALA A 253 15.61 -22.45 -20.25
C ALA A 253 16.26 -23.50 -21.16
N PRO A 254 15.71 -24.72 -21.29
CA PRO A 254 16.30 -25.70 -22.18
C PRO A 254 16.32 -25.10 -23.58
N LYS A 255 17.50 -25.13 -24.22
CA LYS A 255 17.69 -24.71 -25.61
C LYS A 255 16.59 -25.39 -26.45
N LYS A 256 15.81 -24.60 -27.21
CA LYS A 256 14.87 -25.15 -28.20
C LYS A 256 15.65 -26.13 -29.08
N SER A 257 15.32 -27.42 -29.00
CA SER A 257 15.91 -28.39 -29.91
C SER A 257 15.39 -28.07 -31.32
N LYS A 258 16.30 -28.11 -32.31
CA LYS A 258 16.01 -27.72 -33.70
C LYS A 258 15.08 -28.69 -34.45
N ASN A 259 14.51 -29.71 -33.81
CA ASN A 259 13.64 -30.67 -34.48
C ASN A 259 12.27 -30.72 -33.80
N GLY A 260 11.29 -30.07 -34.42
CA GLY A 260 9.89 -30.11 -33.99
C GLY A 260 9.35 -31.53 -34.01
N ARG A 261 9.14 -32.11 -32.83
CA ARG A 261 8.21 -33.22 -32.56
C ARG A 261 7.87 -33.24 -31.08
N VAL A 262 6.59 -33.18 -30.76
CA VAL A 262 6.05 -33.36 -29.40
C VAL A 262 5.90 -34.87 -29.15
N PRO A 263 6.51 -35.48 -28.11
CA PRO A 263 6.25 -36.87 -27.78
C PRO A 263 4.99 -36.97 -26.90
N THR A 264 3.98 -37.68 -27.40
CA THR A 264 2.84 -38.14 -26.58
C THR A 264 3.24 -39.37 -25.77
N GLY A 265 3.51 -39.22 -24.47
CA GLY A 265 3.77 -40.33 -23.55
C GLY A 265 2.60 -40.56 -22.59
N ARG A 266 1.91 -41.69 -22.72
CA ARG A 266 0.89 -42.18 -21.78
C ARG A 266 1.49 -42.44 -20.38
N PRO A 267 0.71 -42.27 -19.28
CA PRO A 267 1.13 -42.71 -17.96
C PRO A 267 1.00 -44.23 -17.83
N ARG A 268 2.09 -44.92 -17.45
CA ARG A 268 2.07 -46.30 -16.92
C ARG A 268 2.48 -46.26 -15.46
N GLY A 269 1.56 -46.65 -14.58
CA GLY A 269 1.82 -46.90 -13.17
C GLY A 269 0.54 -47.36 -12.47
N ARG A 270 0.29 -48.67 -12.43
CA ARG A 270 -0.75 -49.29 -11.59
C ARG A 270 -0.28 -49.29 -10.12
N PRO A 271 -1.17 -49.07 -9.14
CA PRO A 271 -0.88 -49.41 -7.75
C PRO A 271 -1.06 -50.93 -7.53
N ARG A 272 -0.10 -51.55 -6.83
CA ARG A 272 -0.24 -52.92 -6.31
C ARG A 272 -1.14 -52.87 -5.06
N LYS A 273 -2.18 -53.70 -5.06
CA LYS A 273 -2.98 -54.06 -3.88
C LYS A 273 -2.11 -54.84 -2.89
N ASN A 274 -2.33 -54.64 -1.60
CA ASN A 274 -2.32 -55.73 -0.62
C ASN A 274 -3.38 -55.48 0.46
N PRO A 275 -3.91 -56.56 1.07
CA PRO A 275 -5.27 -56.61 1.59
C PRO A 275 -5.38 -56.33 3.09
N ILE A 276 -6.58 -55.94 3.46
CA ILE A 276 -7.11 -55.87 4.83
C ILE A 276 -7.15 -57.28 5.41
N ALA A 277 -6.62 -57.46 6.62
CA ALA A 277 -7.02 -58.52 7.53
C ALA A 277 -7.64 -57.86 8.76
N ALA A 278 -8.85 -58.33 9.09
CA ALA A 278 -9.61 -57.96 10.26
C ALA A 278 -9.15 -58.78 11.47
N GLU A 279 -9.09 -58.15 12.63
CA GLU A 279 -9.71 -58.55 13.90
C GLU A 279 -9.85 -57.30 14.78
#